data_AF-A0A923CWC4-F1
#
_entry.id   AF-A0A923CWC4-F1
#
_cell.length_a   1.000
_cell.length_b   1.000
_cell.length_c   1.000
_cell.angle_alpha   90.00
_cell.angle_beta   90.00
_cell.angle_gamma   90.00
#
_symmetry.space_group_name_H-M   'P 1'
#
loop_
_entity.id
_entity.type
_entity.pdbx_description
1 polymer ?
#
loop_
_entity_poly.entity_id
_entity_poly.type
_entity_poly.pdbx_seq_one_letter_code
_entity_poly.pdbx_strand_id
1 'polypeptide(L)'
;MTSENETNDATRTQHGEHIDTIESVDAVFRQQRKLSFTYGAVFFIVTLFIPLGTVAFQWWHETPIWGGFSLNYLVVSLLYYVFLWGMAWMYSKQADTLDTKLHMENDAGGGV
;
A
#
# COMPACT_ATOMS: atom_id res chain seq x y z
N MET A 1 -33.22 49.38 17.44
CA MET A 1 -31.78 49.75 17.54
C MET A 1 -31.23 49.16 18.82
N THR A 2 -30.70 47.94 18.71
CA THR A 2 -29.70 47.30 19.60
C THR A 2 -29.32 46.00 18.87
N SER A 3 -28.40 46.10 17.91
CA SER A 3 -27.03 45.53 17.96
C SER A 3 -27.06 44.01 18.15
N GLU A 4 -26.95 43.28 17.04
CA GLU A 4 -25.71 42.60 16.60
C GLU A 4 -25.51 41.30 17.40
N ASN A 5 -25.93 40.15 16.87
CA ASN A 5 -25.25 39.40 15.81
C ASN A 5 -23.80 39.00 16.14
N GLU A 6 -23.50 38.60 17.37
CA GLU A 6 -22.17 38.05 17.72
C GLU A 6 -22.19 36.81 18.64
N THR A 7 -23.34 36.14 18.80
CA THR A 7 -23.41 34.91 19.63
C THR A 7 -23.58 33.63 18.80
N ASN A 8 -23.33 33.70 17.50
CA ASN A 8 -23.25 32.54 16.61
C ASN A 8 -21.86 32.34 15.98
N ASP A 9 -20.87 33.17 16.36
CA ASP A 9 -19.46 32.93 16.00
C ASP A 9 -18.74 32.04 17.04
N ALA A 10 -19.50 31.50 18.00
CA ALA A 10 -19.09 30.34 18.78
C ALA A 10 -19.36 29.04 18.01
N THR A 11 -19.22 29.06 16.69
CA THR A 11 -18.82 27.89 15.89
C THR A 11 -17.39 27.55 16.28
N ARG A 12 -17.19 27.27 17.57
CA ARG A 12 -16.00 26.63 18.07
C ARG A 12 -16.07 25.26 17.46
N THR A 13 -15.36 25.08 16.35
CA THR A 13 -14.89 23.80 15.85
C THR A 13 -14.01 23.19 16.94
N GLN A 14 -14.64 22.79 18.03
CA GLN A 14 -14.11 22.00 19.12
C GLN A 14 -14.65 20.60 18.91
N HIS A 15 -14.40 20.06 17.71
CA HIS A 15 -14.31 18.61 17.57
C HIS A 15 -12.95 18.26 18.16
N GLY A 16 -12.97 17.48 19.25
CA GLY A 16 -11.84 17.26 20.13
C GLY A 16 -10.56 16.93 19.37
N GLU A 17 -9.53 17.75 19.61
CA GLU A 17 -8.13 17.35 19.63
C GLU A 17 -7.58 16.53 18.46
N HIS A 18 -8.13 16.66 17.25
CA HIS A 18 -7.32 16.51 16.06
C HIS A 18 -6.60 17.85 15.83
N ILE A 19 -5.52 18.06 16.58
CA ILE A 19 -4.42 18.85 16.02
C ILE A 19 -3.86 18.00 14.89
N ASP A 20 -4.50 18.08 13.72
CA ASP A 20 -3.94 17.68 12.43
C ASP A 20 -2.68 18.52 12.21
N THR A 21 -1.62 18.12 12.89
CA THR A 21 -0.32 18.75 12.82
C THR A 21 0.19 18.40 11.44
N ILE A 22 0.48 19.39 10.60
CA ILE A 22 1.12 19.20 9.28
C ILE A 22 2.25 18.15 9.33
N GLU A 23 2.96 18.09 10.46
CA GLU A 23 4.02 17.13 10.76
C GLU A 23 3.56 15.66 10.86
N SER A 24 2.38 15.35 11.43
CA SER A 24 1.85 13.98 11.49
C SER A 24 1.43 13.50 10.10
N VAL A 25 0.83 14.38 9.31
CA VAL A 25 0.45 14.13 7.91
C VAL A 25 1.68 13.86 7.04
N ASP A 26 2.76 14.65 7.19
CA ASP A 26 4.02 14.42 6.48
C ASP A 26 4.73 13.12 6.88
N ALA A 27 4.65 12.74 8.17
CA ALA A 27 5.18 11.47 8.65
C ALA A 27 4.40 10.28 8.05
N VAL A 28 3.07 10.35 8.03
CA VAL A 28 2.19 9.34 7.40
C VAL A 28 2.45 9.27 5.89
N PHE A 29 2.54 10.41 5.20
CA PHE A 29 2.84 10.45 3.77
C PHE A 29 4.22 9.86 3.44
N ARG A 30 5.22 10.08 4.29
CA ARG A 30 6.57 9.51 4.10
C ARG A 30 6.55 7.99 4.26
N GLN A 31 5.81 7.48 5.24
CA GLN A 31 5.68 6.04 5.47
C GLN A 31 4.87 5.36 4.36
N GLN A 32 3.71 5.93 3.98
CA GLN A 32 2.89 5.42 2.88
C GLN A 32 3.66 5.46 1.56
N ARG A 33 4.39 6.53 1.26
CA ARG A 33 5.23 6.64 0.05
C ARG A 33 6.32 5.59 0.02
N LYS A 34 6.98 5.33 1.15
CA LYS A 34 7.98 4.26 1.26
C LYS A 34 7.36 2.89 1.02
N LEU A 35 6.16 2.66 1.53
CA LEU A 35 5.39 1.43 1.34
C LEU A 35 5.06 1.24 -0.16
N SER A 36 4.36 2.21 -0.76
CA SER A 36 3.96 2.18 -2.18
C SER A 36 5.16 2.06 -3.11
N PHE A 37 6.26 2.75 -2.82
CA PHE A 37 7.47 2.66 -3.63
C PHE A 37 8.14 1.28 -3.50
N THR A 38 8.18 0.70 -2.31
CA THR A 38 8.76 -0.64 -2.11
C THR A 38 7.95 -1.70 -2.87
N TYR A 39 6.63 -1.70 -2.75
CA TYR A 39 5.78 -2.66 -3.48
C TYR A 39 5.78 -2.41 -4.99
N GLY A 40 5.77 -1.15 -5.40
CA GLY A 40 5.91 -0.76 -6.81
C GLY A 40 7.23 -1.23 -7.41
N ALA A 41 8.34 -1.06 -6.68
CA ALA A 41 9.66 -1.52 -7.11
C ALA A 41 9.74 -3.05 -7.20
N VAL A 42 9.19 -3.78 -6.22
CA VAL A 42 9.15 -5.26 -6.26
C VAL A 42 8.33 -5.74 -7.46
N PHE A 43 7.14 -5.18 -7.67
CA PHE A 43 6.30 -5.48 -8.83
C PHE A 43 7.04 -5.22 -10.14
N PHE A 44 7.71 -4.07 -10.24
CA PHE A 44 8.43 -3.67 -11.43
C PHE A 44 9.62 -4.60 -11.73
N ILE A 45 10.43 -4.92 -10.72
CA ILE A 45 11.59 -5.82 -10.85
C ILE A 45 11.14 -7.21 -11.29
N VAL A 46 10.13 -7.78 -10.63
CA VAL A 46 9.62 -9.12 -10.97
C VAL A 46 9.03 -9.12 -12.38
N THR A 47 8.32 -8.06 -12.77
CA THR A 47 7.74 -7.96 -14.11
C THR A 47 8.83 -7.81 -15.18
N LEU A 48 9.91 -7.07 -14.90
CA LEU A 48 11.06 -6.95 -15.80
C LEU A 48 11.89 -8.23 -15.90
N PHE A 49 11.90 -9.04 -14.85
CA PHE A 49 12.63 -10.30 -14.84
C PHE A 49 12.14 -11.25 -15.95
N ILE A 50 10.84 -11.22 -16.28
CA ILE A 50 10.27 -12.09 -17.32
C ILE A 50 10.84 -11.80 -18.73
N PRO A 51 10.74 -10.57 -19.29
CA PRO A 51 11.33 -10.26 -20.58
C PRO A 51 12.86 -10.31 -20.55
N LEU A 52 13.51 -9.85 -19.47
CA LEU A 52 14.97 -9.93 -19.35
C LEU A 52 15.46 -11.37 -19.35
N GLY A 53 14.80 -12.25 -18.61
CA GLY A 53 15.11 -13.68 -18.60
C GLY A 53 14.91 -14.33 -19.96
N THR A 54 13.88 -13.89 -20.70
CA THR A 54 13.60 -14.37 -22.06
C THR A 54 14.72 -14.01 -23.04
N VAL A 55 15.28 -12.81 -22.95
CA VAL A 55 16.38 -12.37 -23.83
C VAL A 55 17.72 -12.94 -23.38
N ALA A 56 17.99 -12.99 -22.07
CA ALA A 56 19.31 -13.35 -21.54
C ALA A 56 19.56 -14.86 -21.47
N PHE A 57 18.51 -15.69 -21.38
CA PHE A 57 18.64 -17.11 -21.09
C PHE A 57 17.81 -17.95 -22.04
N GLN A 58 18.46 -18.64 -22.99
CA GLN A 58 17.77 -19.55 -23.91
C GLN A 58 17.07 -20.70 -23.18
N TRP A 59 17.72 -21.26 -22.15
CA TRP A 59 17.14 -22.33 -21.31
C TRP A 59 15.85 -21.91 -20.58
N TRP A 60 15.60 -20.61 -20.42
CA TRP A 60 14.38 -20.10 -19.80
C TRP A 60 13.13 -20.46 -20.61
N HIS A 61 13.22 -20.43 -21.95
CA HIS A 61 12.07 -20.58 -22.83
C HIS A 61 12.17 -21.74 -23.84
N GLU A 62 13.38 -22.17 -24.20
CA GLU A 62 13.60 -23.19 -25.24
C GLU A 62 13.58 -24.63 -24.68
N THR A 63 13.96 -24.84 -23.41
CA THR A 63 14.01 -26.19 -22.82
C THR A 63 12.70 -26.58 -22.15
N PRO A 64 12.00 -27.63 -22.64
CA PRO A 64 10.86 -28.20 -21.95
C PRO A 64 11.33 -28.98 -20.72
N ILE A 65 10.71 -28.73 -19.57
CA ILE A 65 11.02 -29.37 -18.29
C ILE A 65 10.09 -30.54 -17.99
N TRP A 66 8.81 -30.42 -18.32
CA TRP A 66 7.82 -31.46 -18.05
C TRP A 66 6.61 -31.35 -18.98
N GLY A 67 6.24 -32.45 -19.64
CA GLY A 67 5.04 -32.49 -20.51
C GLY A 67 5.04 -31.51 -21.69
N GLY A 68 6.22 -30.99 -22.09
CA GLY A 68 6.35 -29.95 -23.12
C GLY A 68 6.27 -28.52 -22.60
N PHE A 69 6.03 -28.31 -21.30
CA PHE A 69 6.07 -26.98 -20.68
C PHE A 69 7.52 -26.53 -20.47
N SER A 70 7.84 -25.30 -20.86
CA SER A 70 9.12 -24.64 -20.52
C SER A 70 9.01 -23.90 -19.18
N LEU A 71 10.15 -23.49 -18.61
CA LEU A 71 10.18 -22.74 -17.36
C LEU A 71 9.48 -21.39 -17.49
N ASN A 72 9.71 -20.68 -18.59
CA ASN A 72 9.01 -19.46 -18.94
C ASN A 72 7.50 -19.66 -18.91
N TYR A 73 7.00 -20.75 -19.51
CA TYR A 73 5.57 -21.05 -19.52
C TYR A 73 5.02 -21.18 -18.10
N LEU A 74 5.63 -21.99 -17.23
CA LEU A 74 5.17 -22.15 -15.85
C LEU A 74 5.21 -20.84 -15.05
N VAL A 75 6.23 -20.01 -15.30
CA VAL A 75 6.39 -18.73 -14.64
C VAL A 75 5.28 -17.77 -15.02
N VAL A 76 5.01 -17.63 -16.32
CA VAL A 76 4.00 -16.68 -16.83
C VAL A 76 2.57 -17.19 -16.58
N SER A 77 2.32 -18.48 -16.78
CA SER A 77 0.96 -19.05 -16.73
C SER A 77 0.46 -19.33 -15.31
N LEU A 78 1.38 -19.53 -14.34
CA LEU A 78 1.01 -19.92 -12.98
C LEU A 78 1.69 -19.04 -11.93
N LEU A 79 3.02 -19.02 -11.88
CA LEU A 79 3.73 -18.35 -10.78
C LEU A 79 3.47 -16.84 -10.76
N TYR A 80 3.32 -16.21 -11.92
CA TYR A 80 3.02 -14.79 -12.00
C TYR A 80 1.66 -14.45 -11.40
N TYR A 81 0.63 -15.29 -11.64
CA TYR A 81 -0.67 -15.11 -11.00
C TYR A 81 -0.62 -15.33 -9.49
N VAL A 82 0.12 -16.35 -9.02
CA VAL A 82 0.34 -16.57 -7.58
C VAL A 82 1.06 -15.37 -6.96
N PHE A 83 2.03 -14.79 -7.66
CA PHE A 83 2.72 -13.58 -7.25
C PHE A 83 1.77 -12.37 -7.15
N LEU A 84 0.96 -12.11 -8.18
CA LEU A 84 -0.02 -11.02 -8.17
C LEU A 84 -1.03 -11.19 -7.02
N TRP A 85 -1.50 -12.41 -6.81
CA TRP A 85 -2.39 -12.73 -5.70
C TRP A 85 -1.72 -12.49 -4.35
N GLY A 86 -0.47 -12.94 -4.18
CA GLY A 86 0.30 -12.70 -2.97
C GLY A 86 0.54 -11.21 -2.71
N MET A 87 0.82 -10.43 -3.76
CA MET A 87 0.97 -8.98 -3.68
C MET A 87 -0.34 -8.30 -3.26
N ALA A 88 -1.48 -8.71 -3.83
CA ALA A 88 -2.78 -8.19 -3.46
C ALA A 88 -3.11 -8.51 -2.00
N TRP A 89 -2.84 -9.74 -1.56
CA TRP A 89 -3.02 -10.15 -0.17
C TRP A 89 -2.13 -9.37 0.81
N MET A 90 -0.84 -9.22 0.47
CA MET A 90 0.11 -8.47 1.29
C MET A 90 -0.30 -7.00 1.42
N TYR A 91 -0.77 -6.39 0.32
CA TYR A 91 -1.30 -5.04 0.32
C TYR A 91 -2.53 -4.91 1.23
N SER A 92 -3.50 -5.82 1.13
CA SER A 92 -4.69 -5.84 1.99
C SER A 92 -4.31 -5.90 3.47
N LYS A 93 -3.41 -6.83 3.84
CA LYS A 93 -2.99 -7.01 5.24
C LYS A 93 -2.25 -5.79 5.81
N GLN A 94 -1.51 -5.07 4.96
CA GLN A 94 -0.84 -3.84 5.41
C GLN A 94 -1.80 -2.67 5.56
N ALA A 95 -2.82 -2.57 4.72
CA ALA A 95 -3.89 -1.59 4.90
C ALA A 95 -4.61 -1.83 6.24
N ASP A 96 -4.98 -3.08 6.53
CA ASP A 96 -5.65 -3.44 7.79
C ASP A 96 -4.79 -3.12 9.03
N THR A 97 -3.46 -3.22 8.92
CA THR A 97 -2.53 -2.91 10.02
C THR A 97 -2.45 -1.40 10.29
N LEU A 98 -2.62 -0.56 9.25
CA LEU A 98 -2.67 0.90 9.41
C LEU A 98 -3.97 1.31 10.11
N ASP A 99 -5.10 0.79 9.65
CA ASP A 99 -6.41 1.09 10.23
C ASP A 99 -6.48 0.67 11.70
N THR A 100 -5.97 -0.53 12.03
CA THR A 100 -5.94 -1.01 13.42
C THR A 100 -5.12 -0.11 14.34
N LYS A 101 -3.96 0.40 13.88
CA LYS A 101 -3.13 1.31 14.68
C LYS A 101 -3.81 2.64 14.93
N LEU A 102 -4.48 3.19 13.91
CA LEU A 102 -5.26 4.43 14.02
C LEU A 102 -6.41 4.30 15.02
N HIS A 103 -7.12 3.16 15.02
CA HIS A 103 -8.20 2.91 15.98
C HIS A 103 -7.68 2.73 17.43
N MET A 104 -6.57 2.02 17.63
CA MET A 104 -5.98 1.84 18.95
C MET A 104 -5.43 3.14 19.58
N GLU A 105 -4.89 4.04 18.76
CA GLU A 105 -4.38 5.35 19.23
C GLU A 105 -5.53 6.28 19.65
N ASN A 106 -6.65 6.29 18.92
CA ASN A 106 -7.87 7.01 19.30
C ASN A 106 -8.49 6.48 20.60
N ASP A 107 -8.50 5.16 20.81
CA ASP A 107 -9.03 4.56 22.04
C ASP A 107 -8.11 4.78 23.26
N ALA A 108 -6.79 4.89 23.05
CA ALA A 108 -5.82 5.12 24.12
C ALA A 108 -5.73 6.60 24.57
N GLY A 109 -6.11 7.55 23.71
CA GLY A 109 -6.16 8.99 24.03
C GLY A 109 -7.48 9.47 24.64
N GLY A 110 -8.56 8.69 24.53
CA GLY A 110 -9.93 9.08 24.92
C GLY A 110 -10.32 8.83 26.39
N GLY A 111 -9.34 8.73 27.29
CA GLY A 111 -9.55 8.32 28.69
C GLY A 111 -9.14 9.37 29.73
N VAL A 112 -9.62 10.62 29.62
CA VAL A 112 -9.75 11.56 30.76
C VAL A 112 -11.04 12.36 30.62
#